data_AF-A0A7V5VBQ7-F1
#
_entry.id   AF-A0A7V5VBQ7-F1
#
_cell.length_a   1.000
_cell.length_b   1.000
_cell.length_c   1.000
_cell.angle_alpha   90.00
_cell.angle_beta   90.00
_cell.angle_gamma   90.00
#
_symmetry.space_group_name_H-M   'P 1'
#
loop_
_entity.id
_entity.type
_entity.pdbx_description
1 polymer ?
#
loop_
_entity_poly.entity_id
_entity_poly.type
_entity_poly.pdbx_seq_one_letter_code
_entity_poly.pdbx_strand_id
1 'polypeptide(L)'
;MSALNKRKKQPLRIWLILTVIVLAGGWLRFAHLGTASYWVDEVNHVAAAQAMLQGKGPVLLSNMTYDRSILFTRLVSWSFAVFGVNEFAARIPSAFWGTVTIPLIFFIAWRMFGRSFHGLL
;
A
#
# COMPACT_ATOMS: atom_id res chain seq x y z
N MET A 1 -33.49 21.67 -31.56
CA MET A 1 -33.17 21.67 -30.11
C MET A 1 -32.61 20.32 -29.67
N SER A 2 -31.32 20.00 -29.93
CA SER A 2 -30.74 18.71 -29.50
C SER A 2 -29.20 18.71 -29.34
N ALA A 3 -28.61 19.79 -28.82
CA ALA A 3 -27.14 19.89 -28.69
C ALA A 3 -26.65 20.20 -27.26
N LEU A 4 -27.36 19.74 -26.22
CA LEU A 4 -26.99 20.01 -24.83
C LEU A 4 -26.80 18.75 -23.99
N ASN A 5 -25.97 17.76 -24.40
CA ASN A 5 -25.60 16.71 -23.44
C ASN A 5 -24.33 15.87 -23.74
N LYS A 6 -23.20 16.48 -24.11
CA LYS A 6 -21.93 15.73 -24.29
C LYS A 6 -20.82 16.01 -23.26
N ARG A 7 -21.00 16.95 -22.31
CA ARG A 7 -19.91 17.37 -21.40
C ARG A 7 -19.80 16.63 -20.05
N LYS A 8 -20.74 15.77 -19.66
CA LYS A 8 -20.72 15.08 -18.34
C LYS A 8 -20.22 13.62 -18.31
N LYS A 9 -19.90 13.00 -19.46
CA LYS A 9 -19.52 11.56 -19.51
C LYS A 9 -18.00 11.29 -19.42
N GLN A 10 -17.16 12.31 -19.58
CA GLN A 10 -15.69 12.21 -19.46
C GLN A 10 -15.19 11.79 -18.05
N PRO A 11 -15.75 12.28 -16.92
CA PRO A 11 -15.21 11.91 -15.61
C PRO A 11 -15.45 10.44 -15.27
N LEU A 12 -16.62 9.88 -15.63
CA LEU A 12 -17.00 8.51 -15.23
C LEU A 12 -16.05 7.45 -15.83
N ARG A 13 -15.60 7.63 -17.07
CA ARG A 13 -14.66 6.71 -17.72
C ARG A 13 -13.31 6.68 -17.01
N ILE A 14 -12.78 7.85 -16.64
CA ILE A 14 -11.50 7.96 -15.93
C ILE A 14 -11.59 7.30 -14.56
N TRP A 15 -12.67 7.55 -13.82
CA TRP A 15 -12.90 6.90 -12.52
C TRP A 15 -13.04 5.38 -12.64
N LEU A 16 -13.69 4.89 -13.70
CA LEU A 16 -13.80 3.45 -13.96
C LEU A 16 -12.42 2.83 -14.25
N ILE A 17 -11.62 3.45 -15.12
CA ILE A 17 -10.26 3.00 -15.44
C ILE A 17 -9.39 3.00 -14.18
N LEU A 18 -9.43 4.08 -13.40
CA LEU A 18 -8.69 4.15 -12.14
C LEU A 18 -9.10 3.04 -11.17
N THR A 19 -10.41 2.80 -11.04
CA THR A 19 -10.93 1.73 -10.19
C THR A 19 -10.41 0.37 -10.63
N VAL A 20 -10.42 0.08 -11.95
CA VAL A 20 -9.87 -1.16 -12.49
C VAL A 20 -8.37 -1.30 -12.20
N ILE A 21 -7.59 -0.22 -12.35
CA ILE A 21 -6.14 -0.24 -12.06
C ILE A 21 -5.90 -0.48 -10.56
N VAL A 22 -6.67 0.15 -9.67
CA VAL A 22 -6.56 -0.06 -8.22
C VAL A 22 -6.92 -1.49 -7.85
N LEU A 23 -8.00 -2.03 -8.40
CA LEU A 23 -8.42 -3.41 -8.15
C LEU A 23 -7.40 -4.42 -8.68
N ALA A 24 -6.89 -4.24 -9.90
CA ALA A 24 -5.87 -5.11 -10.47
C ALA A 24 -4.55 -5.03 -9.68
N GLY A 25 -4.12 -3.81 -9.33
CA GLY A 25 -2.90 -3.58 -8.55
C GLY A 25 -3.00 -4.12 -7.11
N GLY A 26 -4.18 -4.02 -6.50
CA GLY A 26 -4.49 -4.65 -5.21
C GLY A 26 -4.49 -6.17 -5.33
N TRP A 27 -5.24 -6.72 -6.29
CA TRP A 27 -5.30 -8.18 -6.52
C TRP A 27 -3.92 -8.80 -6.67
N LEU A 28 -3.06 -8.22 -7.51
CA LEU A 28 -1.69 -8.71 -7.71
C LEU A 28 -0.85 -8.71 -6.43
N ARG A 29 -1.09 -7.77 -5.51
CA ARG A 29 -0.39 -7.69 -4.23
C ARG A 29 -0.93 -8.67 -3.20
N PHE A 30 -2.25 -8.87 -3.15
CA PHE A 30 -2.87 -9.71 -2.11
C PHE A 30 -2.96 -11.20 -2.48
N ALA A 31 -2.95 -11.57 -3.76
CA ALA A 31 -3.26 -12.94 -4.21
C ALA A 31 -2.33 -14.04 -3.65
N HIS A 32 -1.07 -13.75 -3.35
CA HIS A 32 -0.08 -14.73 -2.88
C HIS A 32 0.74 -14.24 -1.68
N LEU A 33 0.17 -13.32 -0.90
CA LEU A 33 0.94 -12.56 0.09
C LEU A 33 1.53 -13.44 1.22
N GLY A 34 0.88 -14.56 1.56
CA GLY A 34 1.30 -15.45 2.64
C GLY A 34 1.92 -16.78 2.21
N THR A 35 2.15 -17.04 0.92
CA THR A 35 2.58 -18.37 0.45
C THR A 35 4.09 -18.57 0.48
N ALA A 36 4.86 -17.49 0.30
CA ALA A 36 6.32 -17.56 0.32
C ALA A 36 6.85 -17.34 1.74
N SER A 37 7.85 -18.13 2.14
CA SER A 37 8.61 -17.92 3.37
C SER A 37 9.29 -16.56 3.41
N TYR A 38 9.70 -16.12 4.60
CA TYR A 38 10.41 -14.86 4.77
C TYR A 38 11.74 -14.81 4.02
N TRP A 39 12.00 -13.66 3.41
CA TRP A 39 13.33 -13.31 2.92
C TRP A 39 14.21 -12.72 4.03
N VAL A 40 15.54 -12.73 3.81
CA VAL A 40 16.55 -12.33 4.80
C VAL A 40 16.32 -10.92 5.34
N ASP A 41 15.88 -9.98 4.51
CA ASP A 41 15.54 -8.62 4.89
C ASP A 41 14.23 -8.52 5.67
N GLU A 42 13.23 -9.34 5.32
CA GLU A 42 11.94 -9.42 6.04
C GLU A 42 12.11 -9.94 7.47
N VAL A 43 13.00 -10.92 7.69
CA VAL A 43 13.23 -11.52 9.03
C VAL A 43 13.58 -10.48 10.08
N ASN A 44 14.36 -9.45 9.71
CA ASN A 44 14.73 -8.38 10.65
C ASN A 44 13.51 -7.56 11.08
N HIS A 45 12.63 -7.23 10.13
CA HIS A 45 11.38 -6.54 10.43
C HIS A 45 10.45 -7.40 11.29
N VAL A 46 10.35 -8.70 10.98
CA VAL A 46 9.53 -9.65 11.76
C VAL A 46 10.03 -9.73 13.20
N ALA A 47 11.34 -9.96 13.40
CA ALA A 47 11.93 -10.07 14.73
C ALA A 47 11.76 -8.78 15.55
N ALA A 48 12.06 -7.63 14.94
CA ALA A 48 11.89 -6.33 15.61
C ALA A 48 10.41 -6.04 15.93
N ALA A 49 9.48 -6.35 15.02
CA ALA A 49 8.05 -6.16 15.25
C ALA A 49 7.48 -7.06 16.36
N GLN A 50 7.97 -8.30 16.46
CA GLN A 50 7.64 -9.21 17.57
C GLN A 50 8.17 -8.70 18.90
N ALA A 51 9.41 -8.20 18.93
CA ALA A 51 9.98 -7.60 20.14
C ALA A 51 9.19 -6.36 20.59
N MET A 52 8.74 -5.53 19.63
CA MET A 52 7.87 -4.38 19.91
C MET A 52 6.52 -4.80 20.49
N LEU A 53 5.91 -5.87 19.96
CA LEU A 53 4.67 -6.42 20.52
C LEU A 53 4.81 -6.90 21.96
N GLN A 54 5.99 -7.42 22.32
CA GLN A 54 6.33 -7.85 23.67
C GLN A 54 6.75 -6.69 24.60
N GLY A 55 6.68 -5.44 24.14
CA GLY A 55 7.06 -4.26 24.91
C GLY A 55 8.57 -4.01 25.03
N LYS A 56 9.41 -4.77 24.32
CA LYS A 56 10.89 -4.68 24.39
C LYS A 56 11.49 -3.62 23.46
N GLY A 57 10.67 -2.98 22.62
CA GLY A 57 11.13 -2.04 21.59
C GLY A 57 11.62 -2.73 20.31
N PRO A 58 12.14 -1.97 19.33
CA PRO A 58 12.55 -2.49 18.03
C PRO A 58 13.95 -3.13 18.12
N VAL A 59 14.04 -4.29 18.75
CA VAL A 59 15.31 -5.02 18.92
C VAL A 59 15.31 -6.31 18.14
N LEU A 60 16.47 -6.68 17.60
CA LEU A 60 16.70 -7.97 16.94
C LEU A 60 16.89 -9.09 17.96
N LEU A 61 16.95 -10.33 17.46
CA LEU A 61 17.31 -11.52 18.25
C LEU A 61 18.69 -11.40 18.89
N SER A 62 19.61 -10.65 18.28
CA SER A 62 20.93 -10.33 18.83
C SER A 62 20.91 -9.27 19.92
N ASN A 63 19.73 -8.78 20.33
CA ASN A 63 19.53 -7.66 21.25
C ASN A 63 20.10 -6.32 20.75
N MET A 64 20.47 -6.24 19.48
CA MET A 64 20.84 -5.01 18.80
C MET A 64 19.58 -4.22 18.42
N THR A 65 19.62 -2.90 18.57
CA THR A 65 18.54 -2.03 18.11
C THR A 65 18.42 -2.07 16.59
N TYR A 66 17.20 -2.23 16.10
CA TYR A 66 16.84 -2.16 14.69
C TYR A 66 16.04 -0.89 14.42
N ASP A 67 16.76 0.17 14.08
CA ASP A 67 16.21 1.51 13.80
C ASP A 67 15.78 1.70 12.33
N ARG A 68 16.18 0.77 11.44
CA ARG A 68 15.87 0.81 10.02
C ARG A 68 14.36 0.74 9.79
N SER A 69 13.86 1.74 9.07
CA SER A 69 12.44 1.85 8.69
C SER A 69 11.49 1.63 9.88
N ILE A 70 11.77 2.27 11.02
CA ILE A 70 11.02 2.10 12.28
C ILE A 70 9.51 2.27 12.12
N LEU A 71 9.06 3.18 11.24
CA LEU A 71 7.65 3.38 10.94
C LEU A 71 7.03 2.12 10.31
N PHE A 72 7.74 1.51 9.37
CA PHE A 72 7.30 0.26 8.75
C PHE A 72 7.29 -0.89 9.76
N THR A 73 8.35 -1.06 10.55
CA THR A 73 8.41 -2.09 11.61
C THR A 73 7.27 -1.93 12.62
N ARG A 74 6.90 -0.68 12.96
CA ARG A 74 5.75 -0.42 13.84
C ARG A 74 4.41 -0.79 13.19
N LEU A 75 4.23 -0.52 11.90
CA LEU A 75 3.04 -0.96 11.16
C LEU A 75 2.94 -2.49 11.12
N VAL A 76 4.07 -3.18 10.93
CA VAL A 76 4.13 -4.66 11.00
C VAL A 76 3.77 -5.15 12.41
N SER A 77 4.29 -4.52 13.46
CA SER A 77 3.96 -4.82 14.85
C SER A 77 2.45 -4.69 15.11
N TRP A 78 1.81 -3.61 14.63
CA TRP A 78 0.35 -3.46 14.72
C TRP A 78 -0.41 -4.50 13.89
N SER A 79 0.08 -4.83 12.70
CA SER A 79 -0.52 -5.88 11.88
C SER A 79 -0.49 -7.24 12.60
N PHE A 80 0.63 -7.57 13.24
CA PHE A 80 0.75 -8.76 14.08
C PHE A 80 -0.18 -8.75 15.30
N ALA A 81 -0.47 -7.58 15.89
CA ALA A 81 -1.45 -7.48 16.98
C ALA A 81 -2.87 -7.87 16.54
N VAL A 82 -3.23 -7.60 15.27
CA VAL A 82 -4.59 -7.82 14.74
C VAL A 82 -4.74 -9.20 14.10
N PHE A 83 -3.75 -9.63 13.30
CA PHE A 83 -3.83 -10.83 12.47
C PHE A 83 -2.98 -12.00 12.99
N GLY A 84 -2.28 -11.81 14.10
CA GLY A 84 -1.28 -12.76 14.59
C GLY A 84 0.03 -12.71 13.80
N VAL A 85 1.02 -13.45 14.28
CA VAL A 85 2.33 -13.54 13.63
C VAL A 85 2.27 -14.57 12.50
N ASN A 86 2.29 -14.09 11.26
CA ASN A 86 2.39 -14.89 10.05
C ASN A 86 2.87 -14.02 8.87
N GLU A 87 3.23 -14.66 7.76
CA GLU A 87 3.80 -14.03 6.56
C GLU A 87 2.83 -13.02 5.94
N PHE A 88 1.54 -13.36 5.98
CA PHE A 88 0.48 -12.48 5.51
C PHE A 88 0.47 -11.17 6.32
N ALA A 89 0.39 -11.26 7.65
CA ALA A 89 0.39 -10.12 8.55
C ALA A 89 1.66 -9.26 8.42
N ALA A 90 2.81 -9.88 8.16
CA ALA A 90 4.07 -9.14 7.95
C ALA A 90 4.03 -8.24 6.71
N ARG A 91 3.35 -8.70 5.65
CA ARG A 91 3.36 -8.04 4.33
C ARG A 91 2.12 -7.22 4.03
N ILE A 92 1.02 -7.39 4.80
CA ILE A 92 -0.21 -6.57 4.67
C ILE A 92 0.10 -5.07 4.66
N PRO A 93 0.93 -4.50 5.57
CA PRO A 93 1.19 -3.06 5.54
C PRO A 93 1.77 -2.59 4.21
N SER A 94 2.71 -3.36 3.64
CA SER A 94 3.33 -3.05 2.34
C SER A 94 2.32 -3.17 1.19
N ALA A 95 1.54 -4.26 1.16
CA ALA A 95 0.50 -4.47 0.15
C ALA A 95 -0.58 -3.38 0.17
N PHE A 96 -1.01 -2.97 1.36
CA PHE A 96 -1.99 -1.91 1.57
C PHE A 96 -1.47 -0.56 1.05
N TRP A 97 -0.32 -0.10 1.55
CA TRP A 97 0.23 1.19 1.14
C TRP A 97 0.63 1.21 -0.34
N GLY A 98 1.11 0.08 -0.87
CA GLY A 98 1.39 -0.08 -2.30
C GLY A 98 0.14 -0.04 -3.19
N THR A 99 -1.05 -0.35 -2.65
CA THR A 99 -2.33 -0.21 -3.36
C THR A 99 -2.86 1.22 -3.26
N VAL A 100 -2.72 1.85 -2.09
CA VAL A 100 -3.14 3.24 -1.82
C VAL A 100 -2.29 4.26 -2.60
N THR A 101 -1.04 3.96 -2.92
CA THR A 101 -0.20 4.85 -3.75
C THR A 101 -0.72 5.00 -5.18
N ILE A 102 -1.47 4.04 -5.72
CA ILE A 102 -2.06 4.12 -7.07
C ILE A 102 -2.98 5.35 -7.21
N PRO A 103 -4.07 5.48 -6.41
CA PRO A 103 -4.93 6.65 -6.49
C PRO A 103 -4.20 7.93 -6.05
N LEU A 104 -3.29 7.86 -5.06
CA LEU A 104 -2.54 9.03 -4.61
C LEU A 104 -1.70 9.64 -5.75
N ILE A 105 -0.96 8.82 -6.49
CA ILE A 105 -0.16 9.28 -7.64
C ILE A 105 -1.08 9.83 -8.72
N PHE A 106 -2.21 9.18 -8.99
CA PHE A 106 -3.22 9.71 -9.92
C PHE A 106 -3.70 11.11 -9.51
N PHE A 107 -4.02 11.31 -8.22
CA PHE A 107 -4.48 12.61 -7.72
C PHE A 107 -3.40 13.69 -7.81
N ILE A 108 -2.15 13.35 -7.49
CA ILE A 108 -1.01 14.28 -7.63
C ILE A 108 -0.83 14.67 -9.10
N ALA A 109 -0.81 13.69 -10.01
CA ALA A 109 -0.68 13.92 -11.44
C ALA A 109 -1.85 14.75 -11.99
N TRP A 110 -3.08 14.45 -11.58
CA TRP A 110 -4.26 15.21 -11.95
C TRP A 110 -4.18 16.66 -11.46
N ARG A 111 -3.70 16.89 -10.23
CA ARG A 111 -3.56 18.24 -9.67
C ARG A 111 -2.49 19.06 -10.35
N MET A 112 -1.41 18.43 -10.81
CA MET A 112 -0.28 19.06 -11.49
C MET A 112 -0.57 19.32 -12.98
N PHE A 113 -1.17 18.35 -13.68
CA PHE A 113 -1.29 18.38 -15.16
C PHE A 113 -2.74 18.45 -15.66
N GLY A 114 -3.75 18.25 -14.80
CA GLY A 114 -5.17 18.18 -15.19
C GLY A 114 -5.76 19.49 -15.73
N ARG A 115 -5.09 20.63 -15.52
CA ARG A 115 -5.45 21.90 -16.21
C ARG A 115 -5.00 21.93 -17.67
N SER A 116 -3.91 21.24 -18.02
CA SER A 116 -3.39 21.19 -19.40
C SER A 116 -4.17 20.23 -20.31
N PHE A 117 -4.89 19.27 -19.72
CA PHE A 117 -5.73 18.31 -20.46
C PHE A 117 -7.00 18.92 -21.08
N HIS A 118 -7.38 20.15 -20.70
CA HIS A 118 -8.48 20.87 -21.37
C HIS A 118 -8.09 21.45 -22.73
N GLY A 119 -6.80 21.46 -23.10
CA GLY A 119 -6.31 21.99 -24.38
C GLY A 119 -6.15 20.96 -25.51
N LEU A 120 -6.41 19.67 -25.25
CA LEU A 120 -6.16 18.57 -26.19
C LEU A 120 -7.38 17.68 -26.47
N LEU A 121 -8.59 18.10 -26.06
CA LEU A 121 -9.85 17.42 -26.37
C LEU A 121 -10.94 18.39 -26.84
#